data_AF-A0A6L7ZUR3-F1
#
_entry.id   AF-A0A6L7ZUR3-F1
#
_cell.length_a   1.000
_cell.length_b   1.000
_cell.length_c   1.000
_cell.angle_alpha   90.00
_cell.angle_beta   90.00
_cell.angle_gamma   90.00
#
_symmetry.space_group_name_H-M   'P 1'
#
loop_
_entity.id
_entity.type
_entity.pdbx_description
1 polymer ?
#
loop_
_entity_poly.entity_id
_entity_poly.type
_entity_poly.pdbx_seq_one_letter_code
_entity_poly.pdbx_strand_id
1 'polypeptide(L)'
;MPLTPAEKQRRYRERLKAGSRPVRYRRPKDRRSKPQRWHDAVDTLIALQAHYRGWLESLPEGLQDTAVHAKLEAIDALDLEALNEVELPRGFGRD
;
A
#
# COMPACT_ATOMS: atom_id res chain seq x y z
N MET A 1 14.40 20.50 38.29
CA MET A 1 12.98 20.93 38.34
C MET A 1 12.36 20.76 36.96
N PRO A 2 11.22 20.06 36.82
CA PRO A 2 10.50 19.99 35.55
C PRO A 2 9.94 21.37 35.18
N LEU A 3 10.05 21.78 33.91
CA LEU A 3 9.51 23.04 33.42
C LEU A 3 7.99 23.09 33.66
N THR A 4 7.53 24.21 34.19
CA THR A 4 6.11 24.48 34.34
C THR A 4 5.44 24.60 32.97
N PRO A 5 4.12 24.37 32.86
CA PRO A 5 3.38 24.55 31.62
C PRO A 5 3.57 25.94 30.99
N ALA A 6 3.65 26.99 31.81
CA ALA A 6 3.84 28.37 31.37
C ALA A 6 5.22 28.60 30.71
N GLU A 7 6.28 28.05 31.30
CA GLU A 7 7.64 28.16 30.75
C GLU A 7 7.80 27.37 29.45
N LYS A 8 7.13 26.21 29.35
CA LYS A 8 7.04 25.45 28.10
C LYS A 8 6.36 26.27 27.00
N GLN A 9 5.25 26.94 27.33
CA GLN A 9 4.52 27.78 26.38
C GLN A 9 5.36 28.99 25.93
N ARG A 10 6.13 29.60 26.84
CA ARG A 10 7.03 30.72 26.52
C ARG A 10 8.14 30.30 25.55
N ARG A 11 8.83 29.20 25.85
CA ARG A 11 9.86 28.62 24.97
C ARG A 11 9.33 28.23 23.61
N TYR A 12 8.11 27.68 23.56
CA TYR A 12 7.48 27.33 22.29
C TYR A 12 7.24 28.58 21.41
N ARG A 13 6.73 29.67 22.00
CA ARG A 13 6.53 30.94 21.30
C ARG A 13 7.86 31.58 20.85
N GLU A 14 8.89 31.52 21.69
CA GLU A 14 10.24 31.99 21.36
C GLU A 14 10.83 31.20 20.16
N ARG A 15 10.68 29.87 20.14
CA ARG A 15 11.10 29.02 19.01
C ARG A 15 10.37 29.34 17.71
N LEU A 16 9.06 29.58 17.78
CA LEU A 16 8.27 29.98 16.61
C LEU A 16 8.69 31.36 16.07
N LYS A 17 8.92 32.34 16.95
CA LYS A 17 9.42 33.68 16.58
C LYS A 17 10.81 33.63 15.95
N ALA A 18 11.68 32.73 16.41
CA ALA A 18 13.02 32.52 15.86
C ALA A 18 13.03 31.77 14.51
N GLY A 19 11.85 31.53 13.89
CA GLY A 19 11.76 30.84 12.60
C GLY A 19 12.08 29.34 12.65
N SER A 20 12.33 28.78 13.84
CA SER A 20 12.60 27.35 14.02
C SER A 20 11.30 26.57 13.82
N ARG A 21 11.00 26.23 12.56
CA ARG A 21 9.93 25.29 12.22
C ARG A 21 10.41 23.89 12.60
N PRO A 22 9.70 23.14 13.46
CA PRO A 22 10.08 21.77 13.73
C PRO A 22 10.03 20.98 12.42
N VAL A 23 11.13 20.30 12.09
CA VAL A 23 11.20 19.39 10.95
C VAL A 23 10.17 18.29 11.19
N ARG A 24 9.07 18.34 10.44
CA ARG A 24 8.10 17.26 10.41
C ARG A 24 8.56 16.30 9.33
N TYR A 25 9.16 15.18 9.73
CA TYR A 25 9.34 14.03 8.84
C TYR A 25 7.95 13.46 8.49
N ARG A 26 7.26 14.10 7.55
CA ARG A 26 6.03 13.54 6.96
C ARG A 26 6.43 12.73 5.75
N ARG A 27 5.96 11.48 5.70
CA ARG A 27 5.99 10.71 4.45
C ARG A 27 5.27 11.51 3.36
N PRO A 28 5.76 11.50 2.11
CA PRO A 28 5.05 12.06 0.98
C PRO A 28 3.61 11.54 1.00
N LYS A 29 2.64 12.44 0.92
CA LYS A 29 1.25 12.03 0.80
C LYS A 29 1.10 11.37 -0.56
N ASP A 30 0.67 10.11 -0.59
CA ASP A 30 0.23 9.47 -1.82
C ASP A 30 -0.88 10.34 -2.44
N ARG A 31 -0.64 10.80 -3.67
CA ARG A 31 -1.52 11.72 -4.38
C ARG A 31 -2.52 11.02 -5.27
N ARG A 32 -2.41 9.69 -5.40
CA ARG A 32 -3.35 8.90 -6.18
C ARG A 32 -4.73 8.94 -5.54
N SER A 33 -5.75 9.07 -6.39
CA SER A 33 -7.14 8.94 -5.97
C SER A 33 -7.40 7.54 -5.43
N LYS A 34 -8.51 7.34 -4.71
CA LYS A 34 -8.86 5.98 -4.25
C LYS A 34 -9.07 5.02 -5.43
N PRO A 35 -9.76 5.41 -6.52
CA PRO A 35 -9.86 4.58 -7.72
C PRO A 35 -8.52 4.24 -8.34
N GLN A 36 -7.62 5.22 -8.46
CA GLN A 36 -6.29 4.97 -9.02
C GLN A 36 -5.50 3.98 -8.16
N ARG A 37 -5.58 4.09 -6.84
CA ARG A 37 -4.93 3.13 -5.92
C ARG A 37 -5.53 1.73 -6.02
N TRP A 38 -6.81 1.60 -6.34
CA TRP A 38 -7.45 0.30 -6.57
C TRP A 38 -6.91 -0.34 -7.85
N HIS A 39 -6.98 0.37 -8.98
CA HIS A 39 -6.48 -0.15 -10.26
C HIS A 39 -4.99 -0.52 -10.18
N ASP A 40 -4.14 0.35 -9.63
CA ASP A 40 -2.71 0.06 -9.45
C ASP A 40 -2.48 -1.21 -8.60
N ALA A 41 -3.31 -1.44 -7.58
CA ALA A 41 -3.19 -2.61 -6.73
C ALA A 41 -3.66 -3.89 -7.46
N VAL A 42 -4.77 -3.82 -8.18
CA VAL A 42 -5.28 -4.93 -9.01
C VAL A 42 -4.26 -5.30 -10.09
N ASP A 43 -3.72 -4.32 -10.81
CA ASP A 43 -2.67 -4.54 -11.82
C ASP A 43 -1.43 -5.21 -11.21
N THR A 44 -1.03 -4.80 -10.01
CA THR A 44 0.08 -5.41 -9.29
C THR A 44 -0.21 -6.88 -8.94
N LEU A 45 -1.44 -7.18 -8.51
CA LEU A 45 -1.84 -8.55 -8.19
C LEU A 45 -1.88 -9.44 -9.45
N ILE A 46 -2.44 -8.93 -10.56
CA ILE A 46 -2.47 -9.63 -11.85
C ILE A 46 -1.05 -9.95 -12.32
N ALA A 47 -0.13 -8.99 -12.25
CA ALA A 47 1.26 -9.20 -12.63
C ALA A 47 1.96 -10.26 -11.77
N LEU A 48 1.70 -10.28 -10.46
CA LEU A 48 2.21 -11.31 -9.56
C LEU A 48 1.62 -12.68 -9.86
N GLN A 49 0.31 -12.76 -10.11
CA GLN A 49 -0.34 -14.01 -10.48
C GLN A 49 0.24 -14.58 -11.77
N ALA A 50 0.43 -13.76 -12.81
CA ALA A 50 1.05 -14.18 -14.06
C ALA A 50 2.47 -14.73 -13.84
N HIS A 51 3.25 -14.10 -12.96
CA HIS A 51 4.57 -14.59 -12.57
C HIS A 51 4.50 -15.97 -11.89
N TYR A 52 3.57 -16.16 -10.94
CA TYR A 52 3.39 -17.43 -10.25
C TYR A 52 2.81 -18.53 -11.15
N ARG A 53 1.93 -18.19 -12.10
CA ARG A 53 1.45 -19.11 -13.15
C ARG A 53 2.61 -19.61 -14.01
N GLY A 54 3.49 -18.73 -14.47
CA GLY A 54 4.69 -19.14 -15.20
C GLY A 54 5.62 -20.04 -14.38
N TRP A 55 5.68 -19.85 -13.06
CA TRP A 55 6.40 -20.78 -12.18
C TRP A 55 5.69 -22.14 -12.05
N LEU A 56 4.35 -22.15 -11.94
CA LEU A 56 3.56 -23.38 -11.92
C LEU A 56 3.76 -24.20 -13.21
N GLU A 57 3.73 -23.55 -14.37
CA GLU A 57 3.92 -24.17 -15.68
C GLU A 57 5.33 -24.74 -15.89
N SER A 58 6.35 -24.16 -15.23
CA SER A 58 7.74 -24.61 -15.31
C SER A 58 8.14 -25.54 -14.17
N LEU A 59 7.18 -26.00 -13.34
CA LEU A 59 7.46 -26.80 -12.16
C LEU A 59 7.89 -28.23 -12.54
N PRO A 60 9.03 -28.73 -12.01
CA PRO A 60 9.45 -30.11 -12.21
C PRO A 60 8.43 -31.12 -11.69
N GLU A 61 8.33 -32.28 -12.36
CA GLU A 61 7.38 -33.36 -12.01
C GLU A 61 7.52 -33.83 -10.55
N GLY A 62 8.75 -33.90 -10.03
CA GLY A 62 9.02 -34.28 -8.64
C GLY A 62 8.52 -33.28 -7.57
N LEU A 63 7.96 -32.14 -7.97
CA LEU A 63 7.37 -31.14 -7.07
C LEU A 63 5.85 -31.01 -7.21
N GLN A 64 5.20 -31.77 -8.09
CA GLN A 64 3.76 -31.67 -8.36
C GLN A 64 2.89 -32.07 -7.15
N ASP A 65 3.30 -33.05 -6.34
CA ASP A 65 2.54 -33.46 -5.14
C ASP A 65 2.95 -32.70 -3.86
N THR A 66 3.60 -31.55 -3.99
CA THR A 66 4.12 -30.81 -2.83
C THR A 66 3.19 -29.67 -2.40
N ALA A 67 3.37 -29.22 -1.16
CA ALA A 67 2.69 -28.03 -0.65
C ALA A 67 3.03 -26.75 -1.42
N VAL A 68 4.07 -26.75 -2.26
CA VAL A 68 4.40 -25.62 -3.13
C VAL A 68 3.47 -25.60 -4.34
N HIS A 69 3.25 -26.75 -4.99
CA HIS A 69 2.34 -26.86 -6.12
C HIS A 69 0.91 -26.42 -5.74
N ALA A 70 0.38 -26.94 -4.65
CA ALA A 70 -0.95 -26.56 -4.15
C ALA A 70 -1.09 -25.06 -3.85
N LYS A 71 -0.02 -24.39 -3.40
CA LYS A 71 -0.04 -22.93 -3.18
C LYS A 71 -0.03 -22.15 -4.49
N LEU A 72 0.71 -22.63 -5.49
CA LEU A 72 0.76 -22.00 -6.81
C LEU A 72 -0.59 -22.15 -7.52
N GLU A 73 -1.22 -23.33 -7.47
CA GLU A 73 -2.58 -23.54 -7.97
C GLU A 73 -3.60 -22.64 -7.24
N ALA A 74 -3.49 -22.49 -5.92
CA ALA A 74 -4.38 -21.61 -5.16
C ALA A 74 -4.23 -20.13 -5.56
N ILE A 75 -3.02 -19.69 -5.94
CA ILE A 75 -2.78 -18.34 -6.47
C ILE A 75 -3.36 -18.22 -7.88
N ASP A 76 -3.17 -19.25 -8.72
CA ASP A 76 -3.67 -19.28 -10.09
C ASP A 76 -5.21 -19.27 -10.17
N ALA A 77 -5.87 -19.92 -9.20
CA ALA A 77 -7.32 -20.00 -9.11
C ALA A 77 -8.01 -18.69 -8.66
N LEU A 78 -7.26 -17.65 -8.29
CA LEU A 78 -7.83 -16.35 -7.93
C LEU A 78 -8.39 -15.66 -9.17
N ASP A 79 -9.68 -15.33 -9.16
CA ASP A 79 -10.31 -14.53 -10.23
C ASP A 79 -10.00 -13.04 -10.01
N LEU A 80 -8.83 -12.61 -10.50
CA LEU A 80 -8.38 -11.22 -10.37
C LEU A 80 -8.96 -10.33 -11.46
N GLU A 81 -9.32 -10.89 -12.60
CA GLU A 81 -10.04 -10.21 -13.68
C GLU A 81 -11.40 -9.70 -13.18
N ALA A 82 -12.13 -10.49 -12.39
CA ALA A 82 -13.37 -10.01 -11.77
C ALA A 82 -13.15 -8.81 -10.84
N LEU A 83 -11.99 -8.69 -10.18
CA LEU A 83 -11.66 -7.50 -9.37
C LEU A 83 -11.39 -6.26 -10.24
N ASN A 84 -10.87 -6.46 -11.44
CA ASN A 84 -10.63 -5.39 -12.40
C ASN A 84 -11.94 -4.83 -13.00
N GLU A 85 -12.96 -5.68 -13.13
CA GLU A 85 -14.27 -5.31 -13.67
C GLU A 85 -15.18 -4.58 -12.67
N VAL A 86 -14.81 -4.51 -11.38
CA VAL A 86 -15.61 -3.83 -10.36
C VAL A 86 -15.70 -2.33 -10.65
N GLU A 87 -16.92 -1.85 -10.89
CA GLU A 87 -17.19 -0.42 -10.94
C GLU A 87 -17.05 0.20 -9.54
N LEU A 88 -16.02 1.04 -9.38
CA LEU A 88 -15.80 1.74 -8.12
C LEU A 88 -16.81 2.86 -7.92
N PRO A 89 -17.31 3.05 -6.67
CA PRO A 89 -18.16 4.18 -6.35
C PRO A 89 -17.46 5.50 -6.72
N ARG A 90 -18.12 6.34 -7.52
CA ARG A 90 -17.66 7.71 -7.76
C ARG A 90 -17.74 8.45 -6.43
N GLY A 91 -16.60 8.86 -5.88
CA GLY A 91 -16.56 9.65 -4.66
C GLY A 91 -17.32 10.97 -4.86
N PHE A 92 -18.01 11.44 -3.82
CA PHE A 92 -18.57 12.79 -3.79
C PHE A 92 -17.43 13.83 -3.83
N GLY A 93 -16.99 14.18 -5.04
CA GLY A 93 -16.16 15.34 -5.37
C GLY A 93 -14.90 15.52 -4.53
N ARG A 94 -13.96 14.58 -4.55
CA ARG A 94 -12.58 14.75 -4.04
C ARG A 94 -11.55 13.83 -4.72
N ASP A 95 -11.78 13.46 -5.97
CA ASP A 95 -10.73 12.89 -6.82
C ASP A 95 -10.09 14.00 -7.67
#